data_AF-A0A943W829-F1
#
_entry.id   AF-A0A943W829-F1
#
_cell.length_a   1.000
_cell.length_b   1.000
_cell.length_c   1.000
_cell.angle_alpha   90.00
_cell.angle_beta   90.00
_cell.angle_gamma   90.00
#
_symmetry.space_group_name_H-M   'P 1'
#
loop_
_entity.id
_entity.type
_entity.pdbx_description
1 polymer ?
#
loop_
_entity_poly.entity_id
_entity_poly.type
_entity_poly.pdbx_seq_one_letter_code
_entity_poly.pdbx_strand_id
1 'polypeptide(L)'
;MTGQSLQLKLEALVNKVASVRVIANVELAQEQLEALQVLRNHCLNQALDDAEVRRDPRKLRYKTAQELKYSLVAICLAQALTNPARRQAENKEYFMNNIQVATADRDWDRIDFGMAGADNVREAIFPEIINDWMIYRDKNGMGIKTLIDTKTNLVGLPDFSRGGDPVYEFARFHRKYTEKEHRQQEQSRLAAQDAFRNAMVQQVAVEMTKQQMLEGRNPMELIDMLFAPNGKYAPKQVPSSQIDRQVERNITRLLEYDNDGNSRER
;
A
#
# COMPACT_ATOMS: atom_id res chain seq x y z
N MET A 1 -24.47 48.14 -19.18
CA MET A 1 -24.61 47.36 -17.94
C MET A 1 -23.26 46.75 -17.61
N THR A 2 -22.67 47.16 -16.50
CA THR A 2 -21.24 47.08 -16.17
C THR A 2 -20.80 45.66 -15.81
N GLY A 3 -19.62 45.24 -16.27
CA GLY A 3 -19.08 43.87 -16.07
C GLY A 3 -19.03 43.41 -14.60
N GLN A 4 -18.94 44.34 -13.64
CA GLN A 4 -19.03 44.05 -12.20
C GLN A 4 -20.38 43.43 -11.79
N SER A 5 -21.50 43.85 -12.40
CA SER A 5 -22.82 43.26 -12.09
C SER A 5 -22.96 41.82 -12.60
N LEU A 6 -22.31 41.50 -13.72
CA LEU A 6 -22.29 40.13 -14.25
C LEU A 6 -21.40 39.22 -13.41
N GLN A 7 -20.21 39.70 -13.01
CA GLN A 7 -19.29 38.94 -12.17
C GLN A 7 -19.92 38.56 -10.82
N LEU A 8 -20.58 39.51 -10.14
CA LEU A 8 -21.31 39.24 -8.89
C LEU A 8 -22.41 38.19 -9.06
N LYS A 9 -23.12 38.20 -10.20
CA LYS A 9 -24.16 37.20 -10.50
C LYS A 9 -23.56 35.81 -10.76
N LEU A 10 -22.39 35.74 -11.37
CA LEU A 10 -21.67 34.48 -11.59
C LEU A 10 -21.15 33.91 -10.27
N GLU A 11 -20.54 34.73 -9.43
CA GLU A 11 -20.09 34.33 -8.09
C GLU A 11 -21.28 33.82 -7.24
N ALA A 12 -22.41 34.53 -7.26
CA ALA A 12 -23.62 34.08 -6.57
C ALA A 12 -24.14 32.73 -7.10
N LEU A 13 -24.06 32.50 -8.41
CA LEU A 13 -24.43 31.21 -9.02
C LEU A 13 -23.50 30.09 -8.57
N VAL A 14 -22.19 30.31 -8.61
CA VAL A 14 -21.20 29.32 -8.17
C VAL A 14 -21.39 28.97 -6.70
N ASN A 15 -21.54 29.97 -5.84
CA ASN A 15 -21.78 29.78 -4.41
C ASN A 15 -23.07 28.99 -4.15
N LYS A 16 -24.13 29.26 -4.90
CA LYS A 16 -25.39 28.51 -4.82
C LYS A 16 -25.23 27.05 -5.24
N VAL A 17 -24.44 26.77 -6.27
CA VAL A 17 -24.19 25.38 -6.69
C VAL A 17 -23.25 24.68 -5.71
N ALA A 18 -22.28 25.40 -5.12
CA ALA A 18 -21.36 24.87 -4.11
C ALA A 18 -22.06 24.50 -2.79
N SER A 19 -23.14 25.21 -2.41
CA SER A 19 -23.90 24.92 -1.20
C SER A 19 -24.80 23.67 -1.28
N VAL A 20 -24.98 23.12 -2.48
CA VAL A 20 -25.81 21.92 -2.69
C VAL A 20 -25.15 20.70 -2.03
N ARG A 21 -25.94 19.98 -1.24
CA ARG A 21 -25.49 18.79 -0.52
C ARG A 21 -25.71 17.52 -1.34
N VAL A 22 -24.88 16.51 -1.08
CA VAL A 22 -25.08 15.17 -1.65
C VAL A 22 -25.94 14.33 -0.72
N ILE A 23 -26.90 13.60 -1.30
CA ILE A 23 -27.58 12.48 -0.63
C ILE A 23 -27.51 11.24 -1.53
N ALA A 24 -27.53 10.06 -0.93
CA ALA A 24 -27.51 8.78 -1.65
C ALA A 24 -28.72 7.91 -1.27
N ASN A 25 -29.16 7.06 -2.19
CA ASN A 25 -30.19 6.04 -1.90
C ASN A 25 -29.67 4.88 -1.03
N VAL A 26 -28.36 4.70 -0.97
CA VAL A 26 -27.68 3.74 -0.09
C VAL A 26 -27.30 4.44 1.22
N GLU A 27 -27.49 3.75 2.34
CA GLU A 27 -27.03 4.23 3.65
C GLU A 27 -25.50 4.19 3.72
N LEU A 28 -24.89 5.38 3.79
CA LEU A 28 -23.46 5.61 3.82
C LEU A 28 -23.05 6.19 5.18
N ALA A 29 -21.84 5.85 5.64
CA ALA A 29 -21.27 6.45 6.83
C ALA A 29 -20.98 7.94 6.62
N GLN A 30 -20.86 8.70 7.71
CA GLN A 30 -20.60 10.14 7.67
C GLN A 30 -19.35 10.49 6.85
N GLU A 31 -18.26 9.76 7.04
CA GLU A 31 -17.01 9.95 6.30
C GLU A 31 -17.18 9.75 4.79
N GLN A 32 -18.04 8.81 4.38
CA GLN A 32 -18.32 8.55 2.97
C GLN A 32 -19.16 9.67 2.35
N LEU A 33 -20.13 10.21 3.10
CA LEU A 33 -20.92 11.37 2.67
C LEU A 33 -20.05 12.62 2.54
N GLU A 34 -19.11 12.83 3.47
CA GLU A 34 -18.13 13.90 3.40
C GLU A 34 -17.21 13.75 2.19
N ALA A 35 -16.70 12.55 1.93
CA ALA A 35 -15.88 12.27 0.75
C ALA A 35 -16.66 12.50 -0.56
N LEU A 36 -17.95 12.13 -0.61
CA LEU A 36 -18.82 12.44 -1.74
C LEU A 36 -19.06 13.94 -1.91
N GLN A 37 -19.19 14.69 -0.81
CA GLN A 37 -19.31 16.15 -0.88
C GLN A 37 -18.03 16.79 -1.42
N VAL A 38 -16.85 16.31 -0.99
CA VAL A 38 -15.55 16.73 -1.51
C VAL A 38 -15.44 16.41 -3.00
N LEU A 39 -15.80 15.20 -3.41
CA LEU A 39 -15.82 14.80 -4.81
C LEU A 39 -16.75 15.69 -5.64
N ARG A 40 -17.96 15.98 -5.14
CA ARG A 40 -18.90 16.88 -5.82
C ARG A 40 -18.31 18.27 -6.02
N ASN A 41 -17.65 18.82 -5.00
CA ASN A 41 -16.99 20.12 -5.10
C ASN A 41 -15.84 20.10 -6.11
N HIS A 42 -15.09 18.99 -6.18
CA HIS A 42 -14.12 18.77 -7.24
C HIS A 42 -14.79 18.76 -8.62
N CYS A 43 -15.90 18.04 -8.81
CA CYS A 43 -16.67 18.02 -10.06
C CYS A 43 -17.23 19.40 -10.44
N LEU A 44 -17.63 20.22 -9.46
CA LEU A 44 -18.03 21.62 -9.69
C LEU A 44 -16.87 22.43 -10.27
N ASN A 45 -15.69 22.32 -9.66
CA ASN A 45 -14.49 22.96 -10.17
C ASN A 45 -14.12 22.46 -11.57
N GLN A 46 -14.30 21.17 -11.84
CA GLN A 46 -14.14 20.60 -13.20
C GLN A 46 -15.10 21.26 -14.19
N ALA A 47 -16.40 21.33 -13.85
CA ALA A 47 -17.45 21.86 -14.70
C ALA A 47 -17.30 23.36 -15.02
N LEU A 48 -16.65 24.17 -14.18
CA LEU A 48 -16.39 25.58 -14.48
C LEU A 48 -15.56 25.79 -15.76
N ASP A 49 -14.76 24.80 -16.14
CA ASP A 49 -13.94 24.84 -17.36
C ASP A 49 -14.62 24.20 -18.58
N ASP A 50 -15.79 23.61 -18.42
CA ASP A 50 -16.55 23.04 -19.53
C ASP A 50 -16.96 24.15 -20.52
N ALA A 51 -16.75 23.88 -21.81
CA ALA A 51 -16.98 24.87 -22.86
C ALA A 51 -18.46 25.31 -22.96
N GLU A 52 -19.41 24.45 -22.60
CA GLU A 52 -20.82 24.82 -22.56
C GLU A 52 -21.16 25.67 -21.34
N VAL A 53 -20.51 25.43 -20.18
CA VAL A 53 -20.68 26.27 -18.98
C VAL A 53 -20.11 27.66 -19.20
N ARG A 54 -18.95 27.77 -19.84
CA ARG A 54 -18.37 29.08 -20.21
C ARG A 54 -19.27 29.87 -21.17
N ARG A 55 -20.02 29.18 -22.04
CA ARG A 55 -21.01 29.79 -22.95
C ARG A 55 -22.34 30.09 -22.25
N ASP A 56 -22.81 29.19 -21.39
CA ASP A 56 -24.05 29.32 -20.62
C ASP A 56 -23.85 28.82 -19.18
N PRO A 57 -23.53 29.74 -18.24
CA PRO A 57 -23.28 29.39 -16.84
C PRO A 57 -24.45 28.68 -16.14
N ARG A 58 -25.69 28.80 -16.65
CA ARG A 58 -26.85 28.10 -16.09
C ARG A 58 -26.72 26.58 -16.18
N LYS A 59 -25.88 26.07 -17.08
CA LYS A 59 -25.57 24.64 -17.22
C LYS A 59 -24.63 24.10 -16.15
N LEU A 60 -24.04 24.96 -15.31
CA LEU A 60 -23.04 24.58 -14.30
C LEU A 60 -23.50 23.42 -13.42
N ARG A 61 -24.73 23.48 -12.89
CA ARG A 61 -25.26 22.42 -12.02
C ARG A 61 -25.42 21.09 -12.77
N TYR A 62 -25.97 21.13 -13.98
CA TYR A 62 -26.14 19.95 -14.82
C TYR A 62 -24.79 19.30 -15.15
N LYS A 63 -23.80 20.11 -15.56
CA LYS A 63 -22.45 19.63 -15.88
C LYS A 63 -21.71 19.10 -14.66
N THR A 64 -21.91 19.72 -13.49
CA THR A 64 -21.40 19.21 -12.21
C THR A 64 -21.96 17.81 -11.92
N ALA A 65 -23.28 17.61 -12.09
CA ALA A 65 -23.92 16.31 -11.90
C ALA A 65 -23.45 15.27 -12.93
N GLN A 66 -23.23 15.68 -14.18
CA GLN A 66 -22.69 14.82 -15.22
C GLN A 66 -21.26 14.35 -14.89
N GLU A 67 -20.38 15.25 -14.47
CA GLU A 67 -19.02 14.91 -14.02
C GLU A 67 -19.03 14.06 -12.74
N LEU A 68 -19.97 14.32 -11.83
CA LEU A 68 -20.15 13.49 -10.63
C LEU A 68 -20.57 12.07 -10.99
N LYS A 69 -21.54 11.89 -11.89
CA LYS A 69 -21.92 10.57 -12.41
C LYS A 69 -20.73 9.86 -13.04
N TYR A 70 -19.98 10.54 -13.89
CA TYR A 70 -18.79 9.97 -14.54
C TYR A 70 -17.74 9.51 -13.52
N SER A 71 -17.52 10.31 -12.48
CA SER A 71 -16.60 9.99 -11.38
C SER A 71 -17.05 8.76 -10.58
N LEU A 72 -18.34 8.70 -10.21
CA LEU A 72 -18.91 7.57 -9.48
C LEU A 72 -18.81 6.25 -10.27
N VAL A 73 -19.01 6.31 -11.59
CA VAL A 73 -18.82 5.15 -12.48
C VAL A 73 -17.38 4.65 -12.42
N ALA A 74 -16.39 5.54 -12.44
CA ALA A 74 -14.98 5.15 -12.34
C ALA A 74 -14.61 4.56 -10.99
N ILE A 75 -15.10 5.16 -9.90
CA ILE A 75 -14.88 4.69 -8.53
C ILE A 75 -15.50 3.30 -8.32
N CYS A 76 -16.76 3.12 -8.73
CA CYS A 76 -17.45 1.83 -8.60
C CYS A 76 -16.79 0.74 -9.48
N LEU A 77 -16.38 1.10 -10.71
CA LEU A 77 -15.68 0.17 -11.58
C LEU A 77 -14.31 -0.22 -11.02
N ALA A 78 -13.57 0.72 -10.43
CA ALA A 78 -12.28 0.44 -9.80
C ALA A 78 -12.42 -0.64 -8.71
N GLN A 79 -13.42 -0.51 -7.85
CA GLN A 79 -13.69 -1.50 -6.82
C GLN A 79 -14.26 -2.82 -7.39
N ALA A 80 -15.10 -2.77 -8.42
CA ALA A 80 -15.61 -4.00 -9.04
C ALA A 80 -14.47 -4.82 -9.69
N LEU A 81 -13.46 -4.15 -10.25
CA LEU A 81 -12.36 -4.83 -10.93
C LEU A 81 -11.34 -5.48 -9.98
N THR A 82 -11.25 -5.05 -8.71
CA THR A 82 -10.40 -5.74 -7.73
C THR A 82 -10.96 -7.14 -7.43
N ASN A 83 -12.29 -7.29 -7.37
CA ASN A 83 -12.97 -8.56 -7.11
C ASN A 83 -13.21 -9.41 -8.39
N PRO A 84 -12.55 -10.58 -8.55
CA PRO A 84 -12.72 -11.45 -9.73
C PRO A 84 -14.16 -11.86 -10.03
N ALA A 85 -14.99 -12.05 -9.01
CA ALA A 85 -16.38 -12.49 -9.18
C ALA A 85 -17.29 -11.42 -9.81
N ARG A 86 -16.94 -10.14 -9.65
CA ARG A 86 -17.74 -9.00 -10.12
C ARG A 86 -17.32 -8.50 -11.51
N ARG A 87 -16.06 -8.72 -11.90
CA ARG A 87 -15.43 -8.21 -13.15
C ARG A 87 -16.26 -8.41 -14.41
N GLN A 88 -16.94 -9.55 -14.55
CA GLN A 88 -17.69 -9.87 -15.77
C GLN A 88 -19.10 -9.26 -15.79
N ALA A 89 -19.72 -9.08 -14.62
CA ALA A 89 -21.10 -8.59 -14.50
C ALA A 89 -21.17 -7.06 -14.38
N GLU A 90 -20.23 -6.45 -13.66
CA GLU A 90 -20.25 -5.03 -13.31
C GLU A 90 -19.19 -4.25 -14.12
N ASN A 91 -19.47 -4.08 -15.42
CA ASN A 91 -18.62 -3.30 -16.32
C ASN A 91 -19.00 -1.80 -16.33
N LYS A 92 -18.31 -1.00 -17.16
CA LYS A 92 -18.58 0.44 -17.27
C LYS A 92 -20.03 0.72 -17.67
N GLU A 93 -20.55 -0.02 -18.64
CA GLU A 93 -21.91 0.13 -19.16
C GLU A 93 -22.95 -0.16 -18.08
N TYR A 94 -22.73 -1.20 -17.27
CA TYR A 94 -23.55 -1.53 -16.11
C TYR A 94 -23.66 -0.32 -15.16
N PHE A 95 -22.54 0.28 -14.77
CA PHE A 95 -22.57 1.44 -13.86
C PHE A 95 -23.13 2.70 -14.52
N MET A 96 -22.83 2.94 -15.80
CA MET A 96 -23.38 4.08 -16.56
C MET A 96 -24.92 4.04 -16.63
N ASN A 97 -25.50 2.85 -16.74
CA ASN A 97 -26.94 2.66 -16.82
C ASN A 97 -27.62 2.74 -15.45
N ASN A 98 -26.98 2.21 -14.42
CA ASN A 98 -27.56 2.15 -13.07
C ASN A 98 -27.39 3.45 -12.28
N ILE A 99 -26.22 4.09 -12.36
CA ILE A 99 -25.93 5.28 -11.54
C ILE A 99 -26.62 6.50 -12.15
N GLN A 100 -27.42 7.20 -11.35
CA GLN A 100 -28.08 8.45 -11.72
C GLN A 100 -27.78 9.53 -10.68
N VAL A 101 -27.63 10.76 -11.15
CA VAL A 101 -27.48 11.94 -10.29
C VAL A 101 -28.60 12.90 -10.63
N ALA A 102 -29.64 12.92 -9.79
CA ALA A 102 -30.80 13.77 -9.96
C ALA A 102 -30.58 15.12 -9.26
N THR A 103 -30.76 16.20 -10.00
CA THR A 103 -30.65 17.60 -9.52
C THR A 103 -32.01 18.18 -9.13
N ALA A 104 -32.95 17.31 -8.72
CA ALA A 104 -34.39 17.60 -8.64
C ALA A 104 -34.74 18.71 -7.63
N ASP A 105 -34.07 18.74 -6.47
CA ASP A 105 -34.31 19.74 -5.43
C ASP A 105 -33.29 20.86 -5.48
N ARG A 106 -33.63 22.06 -4.99
CA ARG A 106 -32.68 23.20 -5.01
C ARG A 106 -31.44 22.95 -4.17
N ASP A 107 -31.58 22.16 -3.11
CA ASP A 107 -30.60 22.09 -2.04
C ASP A 107 -29.77 20.80 -2.09
N TRP A 108 -30.27 19.75 -2.77
CA TRP A 108 -29.62 18.44 -2.80
C TRP A 108 -29.43 17.91 -4.22
N ASP A 109 -28.30 17.24 -4.45
CA ASP A 109 -28.10 16.33 -5.57
C ASP A 109 -28.25 14.90 -5.05
N ARG A 110 -29.24 14.16 -5.56
CA ARG A 110 -29.54 12.79 -5.15
C ARG A 110 -28.82 11.81 -6.06
N ILE A 111 -27.94 11.00 -5.48
CA ILE A 111 -27.28 9.90 -6.14
C ILE A 111 -28.15 8.64 -5.96
N ASP A 112 -28.47 8.00 -7.07
CA ASP A 112 -29.11 6.70 -7.11
C ASP A 112 -28.14 5.70 -7.74
N PHE A 113 -27.77 4.67 -6.98
CA PHE A 113 -26.89 3.59 -7.46
C PHE A 113 -27.63 2.46 -8.20
N GLY A 114 -28.96 2.56 -8.33
CA GLY A 114 -29.78 1.60 -9.07
C GLY A 114 -29.66 0.18 -8.53
N MET A 115 -29.30 -0.77 -9.39
CA MET A 115 -29.17 -2.19 -9.04
C MET A 115 -27.84 -2.56 -8.38
N ALA A 116 -26.91 -1.61 -8.17
CA ALA A 116 -25.65 -1.91 -7.51
C ALA A 116 -25.90 -2.28 -6.04
N GLY A 117 -25.34 -3.40 -5.59
CA GLY A 117 -25.52 -3.88 -4.21
C GLY A 117 -25.04 -2.84 -3.19
N ALA A 118 -25.81 -2.63 -2.11
CA ALA A 118 -25.51 -1.62 -1.11
C ALA A 118 -24.11 -1.79 -0.48
N ASP A 119 -23.71 -3.02 -0.17
CA ASP A 119 -22.38 -3.31 0.40
C ASP A 119 -21.27 -3.02 -0.60
N ASN A 120 -21.47 -3.40 -1.87
CA ASN A 120 -20.54 -3.09 -2.95
C ASN A 120 -20.36 -1.57 -3.14
N VAL A 121 -21.43 -0.80 -3.00
CA VAL A 121 -21.38 0.67 -3.05
C VAL A 121 -20.62 1.21 -1.85
N ARG A 122 -20.88 0.72 -0.64
CA ARG A 122 -20.15 1.14 0.57
C ARG A 122 -18.66 0.85 0.45
N GLU A 123 -18.26 -0.28 -0.09
CA GLU A 123 -16.85 -0.58 -0.33
C GLU A 123 -16.23 0.34 -1.39
N ALA A 124 -17.00 0.73 -2.41
CA ALA A 124 -16.50 1.58 -3.49
C ALA A 124 -16.37 3.06 -3.06
N ILE A 125 -17.34 3.58 -2.31
CA ILE A 125 -17.34 4.96 -1.81
C ILE A 125 -16.43 5.06 -0.59
N PHE A 126 -15.13 4.91 -0.83
CA PHE A 126 -14.09 4.98 0.17
C PHE A 126 -13.22 6.22 -0.08
N PRO A 127 -12.87 7.02 0.96
CA PRO A 127 -12.14 8.27 0.80
C PRO A 127 -10.84 8.12 -0.01
N GLU A 128 -10.14 6.99 0.15
CA GLU A 128 -8.90 6.73 -0.58
C GLU A 128 -9.11 6.63 -2.10
N ILE A 129 -10.11 5.86 -2.55
CA ILE A 129 -10.40 5.70 -3.99
C ILE A 129 -10.91 7.03 -4.58
N ILE A 130 -11.70 7.78 -3.82
CA ILE A 130 -12.18 9.11 -4.23
C ILE A 130 -11.00 10.07 -4.41
N ASN A 131 -10.07 10.11 -3.45
CA ASN A 131 -8.88 10.95 -3.54
C ASN A 131 -7.99 10.54 -4.71
N ASP A 132 -7.80 9.23 -4.94
CA ASP A 132 -7.05 8.72 -6.08
C ASP A 132 -7.66 9.18 -7.41
N TRP A 133 -9.00 9.13 -7.52
CA TRP A 133 -9.70 9.64 -8.69
C TRP A 133 -9.51 11.14 -8.88
N MET A 134 -9.56 11.91 -7.80
CA MET A 134 -9.32 13.36 -7.84
C MET A 134 -7.89 13.71 -8.25
N ILE A 135 -6.88 12.94 -7.80
CA ILE A 135 -5.48 13.09 -8.24
C ILE A 135 -5.36 12.74 -9.73
N TYR A 136 -5.98 11.65 -10.16
CA TYR A 136 -5.98 11.22 -11.55
C TYR A 136 -6.65 12.23 -12.49
N ARG A 137 -7.74 12.86 -12.05
CA ARG A 137 -8.50 13.86 -12.82
C ARG A 137 -8.05 15.30 -12.59
N ASP A 138 -7.00 15.51 -11.79
CA ASP A 138 -6.51 16.86 -11.56
C ASP A 138 -6.06 17.51 -12.88
N LYS A 139 -6.47 18.76 -13.07
CA LYS A 139 -6.25 19.50 -14.32
C LYS A 139 -4.79 19.90 -14.51
N ASN A 140 -4.07 20.07 -13.40
CA ASN A 140 -2.68 20.49 -13.40
C ASN A 140 -1.73 19.28 -13.36
N GLY A 141 -2.26 18.07 -13.15
CA GLY A 141 -1.50 16.85 -12.99
C GLY A 141 -1.15 16.15 -14.30
N MET A 142 -0.26 15.16 -14.22
CA MET A 142 0.07 14.25 -15.33
C MET A 142 -0.87 13.03 -15.35
N GLY A 143 -2.10 13.21 -14.83
CA GLY A 143 -3.13 12.18 -14.69
C GLY A 143 -2.60 10.89 -14.06
N ILE A 144 -2.62 9.80 -14.84
CA ILE A 144 -2.24 8.48 -14.36
C ILE A 144 -0.81 8.40 -13.83
N LYS A 145 0.10 9.21 -14.38
CA LYS A 145 1.49 9.23 -13.93
C LYS A 145 1.58 9.77 -12.50
N THR A 146 0.93 10.89 -12.22
CA THR A 146 0.89 11.47 -10.87
C THR A 146 0.28 10.48 -9.88
N LEU A 147 -0.84 9.84 -10.23
CA LEU A 147 -1.45 8.85 -9.35
C LEU A 147 -0.52 7.66 -9.05
N ILE A 148 0.13 7.10 -10.07
CA ILE A 148 1.11 6.02 -9.90
C ILE A 148 2.24 6.48 -8.98
N ASP A 149 2.82 7.65 -9.25
CA ASP A 149 3.95 8.20 -8.50
C ASP A 149 3.59 8.38 -7.01
N THR A 150 2.40 8.94 -6.73
CA THR A 150 1.88 9.11 -5.37
C THR A 150 1.64 7.78 -4.66
N LYS A 151 0.98 6.81 -5.31
CA LYS A 151 0.59 5.55 -4.66
C LYS A 151 1.74 4.55 -4.51
N THR A 152 2.73 4.64 -5.39
CA THR A 152 3.86 3.71 -5.41
C THR A 152 5.13 4.33 -4.83
N ASN A 153 5.07 5.55 -4.27
CA ASN A 153 6.23 6.29 -3.79
C ASN A 153 7.36 6.33 -4.83
N LEU A 154 7.03 6.69 -6.07
CA LEU A 154 7.94 6.77 -7.23
C LEU A 154 8.55 5.44 -7.71
N VAL A 155 8.19 4.30 -7.11
CA VAL A 155 8.67 2.97 -7.55
C VAL A 155 8.03 2.55 -8.88
N GLY A 156 6.84 3.07 -9.16
CA GLY A 156 6.06 2.71 -10.34
C GLY A 156 5.26 1.41 -10.16
N LEU A 157 4.49 1.09 -11.21
CA LEU A 157 3.64 -0.09 -11.30
C LEU A 157 4.04 -0.90 -12.55
N PRO A 158 4.84 -1.98 -12.39
CA PRO A 158 5.23 -2.84 -13.50
C PRO A 158 4.01 -3.43 -14.22
N ASP A 159 4.14 -3.63 -15.53
CA ASP A 159 3.10 -4.21 -16.41
C ASP A 159 1.78 -3.44 -16.48
N PHE A 160 1.76 -2.18 -16.02
CA PHE A 160 0.61 -1.30 -16.18
C PHE A 160 0.66 -0.56 -17.51
N SER A 161 -0.31 -0.82 -18.38
CA SER A 161 -0.47 -0.13 -19.66
C SER A 161 -1.33 1.13 -19.51
N ARG A 162 -0.71 2.28 -19.81
CA ARG A 162 -1.35 3.60 -19.86
C ARG A 162 -2.18 3.78 -21.13
N GLY A 163 -3.17 4.66 -21.07
CA GLY A 163 -4.03 5.08 -22.17
C GLY A 163 -5.38 4.37 -22.24
N GLY A 164 -6.18 4.78 -23.23
CA GLY A 164 -7.55 4.34 -23.45
C GLY A 164 -8.56 5.21 -22.70
N ASP A 165 -9.74 4.64 -22.44
CA ASP A 165 -10.81 5.32 -21.72
C ASP A 165 -10.42 5.60 -20.26
N PRO A 166 -10.59 6.84 -19.74
CA PRO A 166 -10.13 7.20 -18.40
C PRO A 166 -10.74 6.39 -17.27
N VAL A 167 -12.02 6.01 -17.38
CA VAL A 167 -12.71 5.18 -16.38
C VAL A 167 -12.02 3.82 -16.28
N TYR A 168 -11.75 3.20 -17.42
CA TYR A 168 -11.05 1.92 -17.47
C TYR A 168 -9.57 2.03 -17.10
N GLU A 169 -8.87 3.10 -17.50
CA GLU A 169 -7.47 3.32 -17.10
C GLU A 169 -7.33 3.38 -15.58
N PHE A 170 -8.16 4.19 -14.93
CA PHE A 170 -8.21 4.30 -13.48
C PHE A 170 -8.56 2.98 -12.80
N ALA A 171 -9.59 2.28 -13.28
CA ALA A 171 -10.00 1.01 -12.69
C ALA A 171 -8.95 -0.10 -12.86
N ARG A 172 -8.25 -0.15 -14.00
CA ARG A 172 -7.12 -1.08 -14.22
C ARG A 172 -5.96 -0.78 -13.28
N PHE A 173 -5.70 0.50 -13.01
CA PHE A 173 -4.65 0.91 -12.08
C PHE A 173 -4.93 0.37 -10.69
N HIS A 174 -6.13 0.62 -10.15
CA HIS A 174 -6.52 0.11 -8.82
C HIS A 174 -6.39 -1.41 -8.73
N ARG A 175 -6.91 -2.14 -9.72
CA ARG A 175 -6.76 -3.61 -9.77
C ARG A 175 -5.28 -4.04 -9.70
N LYS A 176 -4.42 -3.42 -10.52
CA LYS A 176 -2.99 -3.75 -10.57
C LYS A 176 -2.24 -3.35 -9.30
N TYR A 177 -2.61 -2.23 -8.70
CA TYR A 177 -2.06 -1.77 -7.43
C TYR A 177 -2.43 -2.73 -6.30
N THR A 178 -3.70 -3.12 -6.18
CA THR A 178 -4.15 -4.12 -5.21
C THR A 178 -3.47 -5.48 -5.42
N GLU A 179 -3.30 -5.93 -6.67
CA GLU A 179 -2.52 -7.14 -7.00
C GLU A 179 -1.04 -7.04 -6.56
N LYS A 180 -0.44 -5.85 -6.57
CA LYS A 180 0.94 -5.61 -6.07
C LYS A 180 0.98 -5.66 -4.54
N GLU A 181 0.06 -4.98 -3.87
CA GLU A 181 -0.02 -4.94 -2.41
C GLU A 181 -0.23 -6.34 -1.82
N HIS A 182 -1.15 -7.14 -2.39
CA HIS A 182 -1.35 -8.52 -1.94
C HIS A 182 -0.09 -9.38 -2.10
N ARG A 183 0.62 -9.27 -3.22
CA ARG A 183 1.88 -10.00 -3.42
C ARG A 183 2.94 -9.61 -2.40
N GLN A 184 3.04 -8.31 -2.08
CA GLN A 184 3.99 -7.82 -1.08
C GLN A 184 3.63 -8.30 0.33
N GLN A 185 2.35 -8.32 0.69
CA GLN A 185 1.88 -8.85 1.96
C GLN A 185 2.14 -10.35 2.09
N GLU A 186 1.88 -11.13 1.05
CA GLU A 186 2.16 -12.57 1.03
C GLU A 186 3.65 -12.87 1.15
N GLN A 187 4.50 -12.15 0.41
CA GLN A 187 5.96 -12.28 0.51
C GLN A 187 6.46 -11.92 1.91
N SER A 188 5.94 -10.83 2.49
CA SER A 188 6.29 -10.40 3.84
C SER A 188 5.87 -11.44 4.89
N ARG A 189 4.69 -12.05 4.72
CA ARG A 189 4.20 -13.14 5.58
C ARG A 189 5.09 -14.37 5.50
N LEU A 190 5.48 -14.78 4.29
CA LEU A 190 6.38 -15.93 4.09
C LEU A 190 7.76 -15.66 4.70
N ALA A 191 8.32 -14.47 4.47
CA ALA A 191 9.60 -14.07 5.05
C ALA A 191 9.56 -14.06 6.59
N ALA A 192 8.46 -13.60 7.20
CA ALA A 192 8.28 -13.64 8.65
C ALA A 192 8.20 -15.08 9.19
N GLN A 193 7.52 -15.98 8.48
CA GLN A 193 7.46 -17.41 8.84
C GLN A 193 8.84 -18.08 8.76
N ASP A 194 9.60 -17.81 7.70
CA ASP A 194 10.95 -18.34 7.53
C ASP A 194 11.91 -17.79 8.59
N ALA A 195 11.83 -16.49 8.91
CA ALA A 195 12.60 -15.88 9.98
C ALA A 195 12.26 -16.50 11.35
N PHE A 196 10.98 -16.73 11.65
CA PHE A 196 10.56 -17.39 12.87
C PHE A 196 11.06 -18.83 12.96
N ARG A 197 10.96 -19.60 11.87
CA ARG A 197 11.47 -20.97 11.79
C ARG A 197 12.99 -21.00 12.04
N ASN A 198 13.73 -20.10 11.40
CA ASN A 198 15.18 -20.01 11.57
C ASN A 198 15.56 -19.64 13.02
N ALA A 199 14.83 -18.71 13.64
CA ALA A 199 15.03 -18.35 15.04
C ALA A 199 14.74 -19.52 15.99
N MET A 200 13.68 -20.29 15.77
CA MET A 200 13.38 -21.51 16.55
C MET A 200 14.47 -22.56 16.40
N VAL A 201 14.96 -22.82 15.17
CA VAL A 201 16.07 -23.77 14.96
C VAL A 201 17.34 -23.31 15.68
N GLN A 202 17.65 -22.01 15.64
CA GLN A 202 18.78 -21.45 16.40
C GLN A 202 18.60 -21.61 17.91
N GLN A 203 17.40 -21.36 18.46
CA GLN A 203 17.12 -21.57 19.88
C GLN A 203 17.28 -23.05 20.27
N VAL A 204 16.70 -23.96 19.50
CA VAL A 204 16.85 -25.41 19.74
C VAL A 204 18.31 -25.82 19.65
N ALA A 205 19.07 -25.30 18.67
CA ALA A 205 20.50 -25.56 18.57
C ALA A 205 21.26 -25.06 19.80
N VAL A 206 21.00 -23.83 20.26
CA VAL A 206 21.61 -23.26 21.48
C VAL A 206 21.27 -24.11 22.70
N GLU A 207 20.02 -24.54 22.84
CA GLU A 207 19.57 -25.34 23.97
C GLU A 207 20.16 -26.76 23.94
N MET A 208 20.25 -27.38 22.76
CA MET A 208 20.95 -28.64 22.55
C MET A 208 22.45 -28.54 22.83
N THR A 209 23.11 -27.47 22.39
CA THR A 209 24.53 -27.22 22.70
C THR A 209 24.74 -27.04 24.20
N LYS A 210 23.84 -26.29 24.87
CA LYS A 210 23.86 -26.13 26.32
C LYS A 210 23.69 -27.46 27.05
N GLN A 211 22.75 -28.31 26.62
CA GLN A 211 22.57 -29.65 27.18
C GLN A 211 23.81 -30.53 26.96
N GLN A 212 24.39 -30.53 25.76
CA GLN A 212 25.59 -31.32 25.46
C GLN A 212 26.82 -30.85 26.26
N MET A 213 26.94 -29.56 26.56
CA MET A 213 27.97 -29.04 27.47
C MET A 213 27.71 -29.48 28.93
N LEU A 214 26.46 -29.50 29.38
CA LEU A 214 26.09 -30.00 30.72
C LEU A 214 26.34 -31.51 30.87
N GLU A 215 26.22 -32.27 29.78
CA GLU A 215 26.58 -33.69 29.68
C GLU A 215 28.10 -33.92 29.61
N GLY A 216 28.92 -32.85 29.69
CA GLY A 216 30.37 -32.94 29.77
C GLY A 216 31.10 -33.04 28.42
N ARG A 217 30.44 -32.77 27.28
CA ARG A 217 31.13 -32.71 25.99
C ARG A 217 32.02 -31.47 25.90
N ASN A 218 33.19 -31.64 25.29
CA ASN A 218 34.22 -30.61 25.21
C ASN A 218 33.79 -29.48 24.25
N PRO A 219 33.74 -28.21 24.68
CA PRO A 219 33.22 -27.11 23.86
C PRO A 219 33.95 -26.90 22.53
N MET A 220 35.25 -27.23 22.45
CA MET A 220 36.00 -27.16 21.19
C MET A 220 35.54 -28.20 20.15
N GLU A 221 35.11 -29.39 20.58
CA GLU A 221 34.60 -30.42 19.68
C GLU A 221 33.22 -30.05 19.13
N LEU A 222 32.40 -29.35 19.92
CA LEU A 222 31.09 -28.86 19.50
C LEU A 222 31.23 -27.73 18.46
N ILE A 223 32.20 -26.84 18.64
CA ILE A 223 32.53 -25.79 17.68
C ILE A 223 33.02 -26.42 16.36
N ASP A 224 33.98 -27.35 16.43
CA ASP A 224 34.49 -28.02 15.22
C ASP A 224 33.39 -28.82 14.48
N MET A 225 32.43 -29.40 15.21
CA MET A 225 31.32 -30.17 14.63
C MET A 225 30.28 -29.26 13.94
N LEU A 226 30.07 -28.04 14.44
CA LEU A 226 29.19 -27.02 13.82
C LEU A 226 29.74 -26.47 12.49
N PHE A 227 31.06 -26.39 12.37
CA PHE A 227 31.74 -25.93 11.15
C PHE A 227 32.17 -27.08 10.21
N ALA A 228 31.93 -28.33 10.59
CA ALA A 228 32.22 -29.50 9.77
C ALA A 228 31.12 -29.72 8.70
N PRO A 229 31.46 -29.82 7.40
CA PRO A 229 30.49 -29.90 6.31
C PRO A 229 29.54 -31.12 6.36
N ASN A 230 29.86 -32.13 7.19
CA ASN A 230 29.11 -33.39 7.29
C ASN A 230 28.60 -33.71 8.71
N GLY A 231 28.70 -32.77 9.67
CA GLY A 231 28.22 -32.97 11.04
C GLY A 231 28.91 -34.08 11.85
N LYS A 232 30.07 -34.58 11.38
CA LYS A 232 30.89 -35.56 12.10
C LYS A 232 32.23 -34.93 12.46
N TYR A 233 32.54 -34.92 13.75
CA TYR A 233 33.86 -34.56 14.25
C TYR A 233 34.89 -35.59 13.78
N ALA A 234 35.91 -35.14 13.05
CA ALA A 234 37.09 -35.93 12.73
C ALA A 234 38.24 -35.32 13.53
N PRO A 235 38.71 -35.98 14.61
CA PRO A 235 39.87 -35.47 15.33
C PRO A 235 41.04 -35.40 14.36
N LYS A 236 41.63 -34.21 14.20
CA LYS A 236 42.92 -34.09 13.54
C LYS A 236 43.90 -34.89 14.39
N GLN A 237 44.26 -36.09 13.92
CA GLN A 237 45.35 -36.85 14.52
C GLN A 237 46.58 -35.97 14.42
N VAL A 238 46.98 -35.39 15.55
CA VAL A 238 48.28 -34.74 15.67
C VAL A 238 49.29 -35.87 15.46
N PRO A 239 50.14 -35.82 14.42
CA PRO A 239 51.16 -36.83 14.23
C PRO A 239 51.98 -36.86 15.52
N SER A 240 52.25 -38.05 16.06
CA SER A 240 53.17 -38.23 17.17
C SER A 240 54.62 -37.99 16.70
N SER A 241 54.92 -36.78 16.23
CA SER A 241 56.29 -36.31 16.15
C SER A 241 56.69 -36.00 17.58
N GLN A 242 57.61 -36.82 18.10
CA GLN A 242 58.32 -36.61 19.36
C GLN A 242 58.51 -35.11 19.57
N ILE A 243 57.91 -34.57 20.64
CA ILE A 243 58.07 -33.18 21.01
C ILE A 243 59.58 -32.94 21.13
N ASP A 244 60.08 -32.04 20.30
CA ASP A 244 61.50 -31.72 20.27
C ASP A 244 61.91 -31.27 21.68
N ARG A 245 62.94 -31.88 22.29
CA ARG A 245 63.37 -31.61 23.68
C ARG A 245 63.67 -30.12 23.92
N GLN A 246 63.89 -29.37 22.85
CA GLN A 246 64.07 -27.93 22.87
C GLN A 246 62.76 -27.16 23.14
N VAL A 247 61.61 -27.67 22.67
CA VAL A 247 60.28 -27.13 22.93
C VAL A 247 59.85 -27.40 24.37
N GLU A 248 60.09 -28.61 24.89
CA GLU A 248 59.87 -28.93 26.32
C GLU A 248 60.67 -27.99 27.23
N ARG A 249 61.96 -27.77 26.96
CA ARG A 249 62.80 -26.84 27.74
C ARG A 249 62.34 -25.39 27.67
N ASN A 250 61.75 -24.96 26.55
CA ASN A 250 61.24 -23.60 26.40
C ASN A 250 59.92 -23.41 27.16
N ILE A 251 59.06 -24.44 27.21
CA ILE A 251 57.82 -24.43 28.00
C ILE A 251 58.14 -24.47 29.51
N THR A 252 59.09 -25.31 29.94
CA THR A 252 59.52 -25.35 31.35
C THR A 252 60.10 -24.01 31.80
N ARG A 253 60.94 -23.35 30.97
CA ARG A 253 61.43 -21.99 31.28
C ARG A 253 60.32 -20.97 31.36
N LEU A 254 59.31 -21.03 30.50
CA LEU A 254 58.18 -20.09 30.54
C LEU A 254 57.36 -20.23 31.83
N LEU A 255 57.17 -21.47 32.30
CA LEU A 255 56.43 -21.78 33.52
C LEU A 255 57.24 -21.49 34.81
N GLU A 256 58.57 -21.50 34.73
CA GLU A 256 59.44 -21.07 35.85
C GLU A 256 59.45 -19.54 36.01
N TYR A 257 59.30 -18.76 34.93
CA TYR A 257 59.22 -17.29 35.01
C TYR A 257 57.92 -16.76 35.67
N ASP A 258 56.83 -17.52 35.65
CA ASP A 258 55.55 -17.11 36.24
C ASP A 258 55.47 -17.33 37.77
N ASN A 259 56.43 -18.03 38.39
CA ASN A 259 56.43 -18.29 39.83
C ASN A 259 57.30 -17.34 40.67
N ASP A 260 58.22 -16.58 40.07
CA ASP A 260 59.12 -15.65 40.80
C ASP A 260 58.58 -14.21 40.92
N GLY A 261 57.38 -13.94 40.43
CA GLY A 261 56.76 -12.60 40.44
C GLY A 261 56.01 -12.21 41.73
N ASN A 262 55.99 -13.04 42.78
CA ASN A 262 55.11 -12.83 43.94
C ASN A 262 55.83 -12.63 45.29
N SER A 263 56.99 -11.96 45.31
CA SER A 263 57.64 -11.55 46.57
C SER A 263 58.57 -10.35 46.38
N ARG A 264 58.03 -9.11 46.53
CA ARG A 264 58.60 -7.97 47.28
C ARG A 264 57.99 -6.63 46.83
N GLU A 265 56.88 -6.24 47.46
CA GLU A 265 56.60 -4.83 47.73
C GLU A 265 56.95 -4.56 49.20
N ARG A 266 58.03 -3.81 49.43
CA ARG A 266 58.21 -2.85 50.52
C ARG A 266 59.19 -1.79 50.06
#